data_AF-A0A453N3M8-F1
#
_entry.id   AF-A0A453N3M8-F1
#
_cell.length_a   1.000
_cell.length_b   1.000
_cell.length_c   1.000
_cell.angle_alpha   90.00
_cell.angle_beta   90.00
_cell.angle_gamma   90.00
#
_symmetry.space_group_name_H-M   'P 1'
#
loop_
_entity.id
_entity.type
_entity.pdbx_description
1 polymer ?
#
loop_
_entity_poly.entity_id
_entity_poly.type
_entity_poly.pdbx_seq_one_letter_code
_entity_poly.pdbx_strand_id
1 'polypeptide(L)'
;EMSGGRVLHRGSPSPLLLVLAWGVLFVAVSEAQLEVGFYDYTCPRAEQLVRTVVRAAIRRDPGIGAGLVRLFFHDCFVRVSFFPRVVERRCRRTVSCA
;
A
#
# COMPACT_ATOMS: atom_id res chain seq x y z
N GLU A 1 55.95 34.35 2.86
CA GLU A 1 54.62 34.28 3.50
C GLU A 1 53.97 32.93 3.24
N MET A 2 53.70 32.17 4.30
CA MET A 2 53.01 30.88 4.27
C MET A 2 51.51 31.14 4.33
N SER A 3 50.80 30.97 3.22
CA SER A 3 49.34 30.91 3.24
C SER A 3 48.91 29.47 3.51
N GLY A 4 48.60 29.19 4.78
CA GLY A 4 48.02 27.94 5.24
C GLY A 4 46.59 27.78 4.71
N GLY A 5 46.44 27.04 3.61
CA GLY A 5 45.14 26.57 3.15
C GLY A 5 44.60 25.51 4.10
N ARG A 6 43.49 25.78 4.79
CA ARG A 6 42.78 24.76 5.56
C ARG A 6 42.25 23.72 4.57
N VAL A 7 42.80 22.51 4.63
CA VAL A 7 42.20 21.32 4.01
C VAL A 7 40.80 21.20 4.61
N LEU A 8 39.77 21.45 3.80
CA LEU A 8 38.39 21.16 4.18
C LEU A 8 38.31 19.64 4.33
N HIS A 9 38.46 19.14 5.55
CA HIS A 9 38.27 17.73 5.87
C HIS A 9 36.85 17.37 5.45
N ARG A 10 36.72 16.77 4.27
CA ARG A 10 35.50 16.14 3.78
C ARG A 10 35.25 14.94 4.69
N GLY A 11 34.71 15.21 5.88
CA GLY A 11 34.32 14.19 6.83
C GLY A 11 33.40 13.23 6.11
N SER A 12 33.87 12.00 5.88
CA SER A 12 33.03 10.97 5.29
C SER A 12 31.80 10.84 6.18
N PRO A 13 30.57 11.05 5.67
CA PRO A 13 29.39 10.82 6.47
C PRO A 13 29.46 9.37 6.96
N SER A 14 29.18 9.17 8.24
CA SER A 14 29.15 7.82 8.80
C SER A 14 28.14 6.98 7.99
N PRO A 15 28.42 5.69 7.74
CA PRO A 15 27.49 4.83 7.00
C PRO A 15 26.11 4.77 7.67
N LEU A 16 26.06 4.98 8.98
CA LEU A 16 24.83 5.14 9.76
C LEU A 16 24.00 6.34 9.31
N LEU A 17 24.61 7.51 9.09
CA LEU A 17 23.90 8.70 8.60
C LEU A 17 23.32 8.47 7.20
N LEU A 18 24.02 7.72 6.34
CA LEU A 18 23.55 7.38 5.00
C LEU A 18 22.36 6.41 5.04
N VAL A 19 22.42 5.38 5.88
CA VAL A 19 21.31 4.42 6.08
C VAL A 19 20.08 5.11 6.65
N LEU A 20 20.27 6.00 7.64
CA LEU A 20 19.17 6.77 8.22
C LEU A 20 18.55 7.73 7.20
N ALA A 21 19.37 8.44 6.43
CA ALA A 21 18.87 9.31 5.36
C ALA A 21 18.08 8.55 4.30
N TRP A 22 18.55 7.36 3.90
CA TRP A 22 17.85 6.47 2.96
C TRP A 22 16.55 5.92 3.55
N GLY A 23 16.54 5.51 4.81
CA GLY A 23 15.34 5.02 5.50
C GLY A 23 14.26 6.10 5.62
N VAL A 24 14.66 7.33 5.97
CA VAL A 24 13.75 8.48 6.04
C VAL A 24 13.18 8.82 4.66
N LEU A 25 14.02 8.81 3.62
CA LEU A 25 13.56 9.04 2.25
C LEU A 25 12.58 7.97 1.77
N PHE A 26 12.83 6.70 2.11
CA PHE A 26 11.95 5.58 1.73
C PHE A 26 10.56 5.70 2.36
N VAL A 27 10.48 6.04 3.64
CA VAL A 27 9.21 6.27 4.34
C VAL A 27 8.49 7.51 3.79
N ALA A 28 9.22 8.55 3.42
CA ALA A 28 8.62 9.75 2.84
C ALA A 28 7.99 9.51 1.45
N VAL A 29 8.41 8.45 0.73
CA VAL A 29 7.91 8.10 -0.61
C VAL A 29 6.80 7.04 -0.56
N SER A 30 6.48 6.47 0.61
CA SER A 30 5.40 5.49 0.72
C SER A 30 4.01 6.16 0.68
N GLU A 31 3.28 5.93 -0.41
CA GLU A 31 1.89 6.38 -0.58
C GLU A 31 0.91 5.31 -0.07
N ALA A 32 0.20 5.59 1.02
CA ALA A 32 -0.92 4.77 1.50
C ALA A 32 -2.24 5.54 1.30
N GLN A 33 -2.77 5.52 0.08
CA GLN A 33 -3.98 6.26 -0.30
C GLN A 33 -5.27 5.51 0.07
N LEU A 34 -5.49 5.28 1.36
CA LEU A 34 -6.73 4.68 1.86
C LEU A 34 -7.60 5.76 2.51
N GLU A 35 -8.83 5.90 2.03
CA GLU A 35 -9.80 6.86 2.54
C GLU A 35 -11.09 6.14 2.96
N VAL A 36 -11.62 6.48 4.14
CA VAL A 36 -12.92 6.00 4.59
C VAL A 36 -14.00 6.74 3.78
N GLY A 37 -14.95 6.00 3.20
CA GLY A 37 -15.95 6.60 2.33
C GLY A 37 -15.45 6.91 0.91
N PHE A 38 -14.35 6.29 0.48
CA PHE A 38 -13.81 6.44 -0.89
C PHE A 38 -14.88 6.24 -1.99
N TYR A 39 -15.88 5.39 -1.72
CA TYR A 39 -16.97 5.10 -2.66
C TYR A 39 -18.20 5.99 -2.48
N ASP A 40 -18.25 6.92 -1.52
CA ASP A 40 -19.46 7.69 -1.19
C ASP A 40 -19.98 8.48 -2.39
N TYR A 41 -19.09 9.05 -3.20
CA TYR A 41 -19.46 9.87 -4.36
C TYR A 41 -19.53 9.08 -5.67
N THR A 42 -18.76 8.00 -5.80
CA THR A 42 -18.67 7.21 -7.04
C THR A 42 -19.65 6.04 -7.07
N CYS A 43 -19.85 5.38 -5.93
CA CYS A 43 -20.74 4.24 -5.76
C CYS A 43 -21.19 4.10 -4.29
N PRO A 44 -22.11 4.96 -3.81
CA PRO A 44 -22.47 5.04 -2.38
C PRO A 44 -23.05 3.74 -1.80
N ARG A 45 -23.53 2.84 -2.66
CA ARG A 45 -24.12 1.56 -2.24
C ARG A 45 -23.11 0.43 -2.18
N ALA A 46 -21.85 0.64 -2.56
CA ALA A 46 -20.84 -0.39 -2.64
C ALA A 46 -20.66 -1.12 -1.29
N GLU A 47 -20.37 -0.38 -0.23
CA GLU A 47 -20.13 -0.96 1.10
C GLU A 47 -21.37 -1.70 1.65
N GLN A 48 -22.55 -1.10 1.47
CA GLN A 48 -23.82 -1.70 1.90
C GLN A 48 -24.11 -3.00 1.14
N LEU A 49 -23.88 -3.01 -0.17
CA LEU A 49 -24.10 -4.19 -1.01
C LEU A 49 -23.14 -5.33 -0.61
N VAL A 50 -21.85 -5.05 -0.49
CA VAL A 50 -20.83 -6.02 -0.06
C VAL A 50 -21.23 -6.61 1.30
N ARG A 51 -21.56 -5.76 2.26
CA ARG A 51 -21.98 -6.19 3.60
C ARG A 51 -23.23 -7.08 3.56
N THR A 52 -24.19 -6.77 2.69
CA THR A 52 -25.43 -7.54 2.55
C THR A 52 -25.18 -8.92 1.97
N VAL A 53 -24.40 -9.00 0.89
CA VAL A 53 -24.05 -10.26 0.21
C VAL A 53 -23.18 -11.14 1.12
N VAL A 54 -22.15 -10.57 1.74
CA VAL A 54 -21.25 -11.30 2.65
C VAL A 54 -22.02 -11.84 3.86
N ARG A 55 -22.89 -11.05 4.49
CA ARG A 55 -23.74 -11.55 5.59
C ARG A 55 -24.66 -12.68 5.16
N ALA A 56 -25.27 -12.57 3.98
CA ALA A 56 -26.12 -13.65 3.46
C ALA A 56 -25.31 -14.93 3.17
N ALA A 57 -24.08 -14.80 2.67
CA ALA A 57 -23.18 -15.91 2.44
C ALA A 57 -22.76 -16.60 3.76
N ILE A 58 -22.34 -15.81 4.76
CA ILE A 58 -21.94 -16.34 6.08
C ILE A 58 -23.10 -17.05 6.79
N ARG A 59 -24.34 -16.54 6.66
CA ARG A 59 -25.52 -17.22 7.22
C ARG A 59 -25.79 -18.59 6.57
N ARG A 60 -25.40 -18.78 5.31
CA ARG A 60 -25.54 -20.06 4.61
C ARG A 60 -24.40 -21.02 4.95
N ASP A 61 -23.19 -20.49 5.03
CA ASP A 61 -21.98 -21.23 5.39
C ASP A 61 -21.08 -20.35 6.27
N PRO A 62 -20.98 -20.64 7.59
CA PRO A 62 -20.11 -19.91 8.51
C PRO A 62 -18.63 -19.94 8.09
N GLY A 63 -18.18 -20.95 7.35
CA GLY A 63 -16.82 -21.10 6.86
C GLY A 63 -16.39 -19.99 5.88
N ILE A 64 -17.34 -19.35 5.20
CA ILE A 64 -17.07 -18.24 4.27
C ILE A 64 -16.44 -17.04 4.99
N GLY A 65 -16.83 -16.76 6.24
CA GLY A 65 -16.26 -15.67 7.01
C GLY A 65 -14.76 -15.86 7.26
N ALA A 66 -14.40 -17.05 7.75
CA ALA A 66 -13.00 -17.42 7.97
C ALA A 66 -12.21 -17.48 6.64
N GLY A 67 -12.83 -17.98 5.57
CA GLY A 67 -12.24 -18.04 4.24
C GLY A 67 -11.94 -16.65 3.66
N LEU A 68 -12.85 -15.69 3.79
CA LEU A 68 -12.65 -14.31 3.33
C LEU A 68 -11.49 -13.62 4.07
N VAL A 69 -11.40 -13.80 5.39
CA VAL A 69 -10.30 -13.26 6.19
C VAL A 69 -8.96 -13.90 5.78
N ARG A 70 -8.94 -15.23 5.60
CA ARG A 70 -7.73 -15.94 5.15
C ARG A 70 -7.30 -15.49 3.75
N LEU A 71 -8.24 -15.30 2.83
CA LEU A 71 -7.96 -14.81 1.48
C LEU A 71 -7.43 -13.37 1.51
N PHE A 72 -7.99 -12.50 2.35
CA PHE A 72 -7.50 -11.13 2.53
C PHE A 72 -6.03 -11.11 2.96
N PHE A 73 -5.67 -11.92 3.96
CA PHE A 73 -4.27 -12.03 4.39
C PHE A 73 -3.38 -12.71 3.34
N HIS A 74 -3.93 -13.62 2.53
CA HIS A 74 -3.19 -14.30 1.47
C HIS A 74 -2.86 -13.38 0.28
N ASP A 75 -3.78 -12.47 -0.08
CA ASP A 75 -3.62 -11.56 -1.24
C ASP A 75 -2.77 -10.31 -0.94
N CYS A 76 -2.59 -9.97 0.35
CA CYS A 76 -1.78 -8.83 0.77
C CYS A 76 -0.33 -9.21 1.14
N PHE A 77 -0.04 -10.47 1.49
CA PHE A 77 1.32 -10.88 1.86
C PHE A 77 2.24 -11.20 0.66
N VAL A 78 1.73 -11.21 -0.58
CA VAL A 78 2.51 -11.59 -1.76
C VAL A 78 2.41 -10.51 -2.84
N ARG A 79 3.20 -9.44 -2.73
CA ARG A 79 3.52 -8.57 -3.89
C ARG A 79 4.94 -8.01 -3.81
N VAL A 80 5.87 -8.73 -4.45
CA VAL A 80 7.10 -8.17 -5.02
C VAL A 80 6.83 -7.79 -6.49
N SER A 81 6.99 -6.49 -6.79
CA SER A 81 7.26 -5.87 -8.10
C SER A 81 6.18 -5.88 -9.22
N PHE A 82 5.69 -4.66 -9.48
CA PHE A 82 5.46 -4.00 -10.79
C PHE A 82 4.53 -4.67 -11.83
N PHE A 83 3.36 -4.06 -12.09
CA PHE A 83 2.66 -4.19 -13.38
C PHE A 83 1.98 -2.87 -13.81
N PRO A 84 2.05 -2.47 -15.10
CA PRO A 84 1.65 -1.16 -15.58
C PRO A 84 0.12 -1.03 -15.77
N ARG A 85 -0.35 0.22 -15.73
CA ARG A 85 -1.75 0.59 -15.98
C ARG A 85 -2.19 0.20 -17.41
N VAL A 86 -3.09 -0.77 -17.53
CA VAL A 86 -4.07 -0.84 -18.63
C VAL A 86 -5.37 -1.45 -18.09
N VAL A 87 -6.39 -0.63 -17.83
CA VAL A 87 -7.78 -1.11 -17.77
C VAL A 87 -8.69 -0.13 -18.50
N GLU A 88 -8.97 -0.51 -19.75
CA GLU A 88 -10.04 -0.06 -20.64
C GLU A 88 -11.43 -0.28 -20.00
N ARG A 89 -12.40 0.56 -20.36
CA ARG A 89 -13.78 0.57 -19.85
C ARG A 89 -14.53 -0.74 -20.13
N ARG A 90 -14.55 -1.68 -19.18
CA ARG A 90 -15.64 -2.65 -19.00
C ARG A 90 -15.58 -3.23 -17.61
N CYS A 91 -16.74 -3.30 -16.94
CA CYS A 91 -16.91 -3.89 -15.62
C CYS A 91 -16.41 -5.35 -15.63
N ARG A 92 -15.13 -5.56 -15.30
CA ARG A 92 -14.50 -6.87 -15.19
C ARG A 92 -13.80 -6.93 -13.84
N ARG A 93 -14.32 -7.83 -13.02
CA ARG A 93 -13.72 -8.44 -11.82
C ARG A 93 -12.25 -8.08 -11.59
N THR A 94 -11.97 -7.10 -10.75
CA THR A 94 -10.76 -7.07 -9.94
C THR A 94 -11.10 -6.38 -8.62
N VAL A 95 -11.21 -7.17 -7.56
CA VAL A 95 -11.06 -6.66 -6.21
C VAL A 95 -9.58 -6.32 -6.11
N SER A 96 -9.22 -5.04 -6.20
CA SER A 96 -7.84 -4.62 -6.01
C SER A 96 -7.63 -4.48 -4.50
N CYS A 97 -7.16 -5.55 -3.86
CA CYS A 97 -6.58 -5.45 -2.53
C CYS A 97 -5.28 -4.65 -2.64
N ALA A 98 -5.10 -3.69 -1.72
CA ALA A 98 -3.84 -2.97 -1.53
C ALA A 98 -2.72 -3.94 -1.14
#